data_AF-A0A5M9K553-F1
#
_entry.id   AF-A0A5M9K553-F1
#
_cell.length_a   1.000
_cell.length_b   1.000
_cell.length_c   1.000
_cell.angle_alpha   90.00
_cell.angle_beta   90.00
_cell.angle_gamma   90.00
#
_symmetry.space_group_name_H-M   'P 1'
#
loop_
_entity.id
_entity.type
_entity.pdbx_description
1 polymer ?
#
loop_
_entity_poly.entity_id
_entity_poly.type
_entity_poly.pdbx_seq_one_letter_code
_entity_poly.pdbx_strand_id
1 'polypeptide(L)'
;MVVDKPIDRLDEEKGCPSDPHADAPDAWRICGWRRVVPRSRVPGATIWLEIIVIALLVVTLYRQQHMLGCLTLSALGFTNVSARPNTTLPSFVFDYAPLVWLDEAEMYFPSDMYAQILNTKPYVNLSLIPDDTLPSPLNLENLDILNNWGPNVFLTSNVDVTTSPAYLTGVVPSSATGRTQNAISCAVILSDHGDGLMDAYYMYFYAYNQGNTVLGQELGDHIGDWEHNMIRFVNGTPQAIWYSQHGNGEAFLYSVVEKSGQRPIAYSARGSHANYAIPGTHDHTIPDLNLPAGLLQDYTSRGTLWDPVLSSYFYTYDIPSSTFTAASEDSPLGAMEYKGKWGDAQYAKDDKRQSEFFGFWKFVGGPTGPWDKQLGRSKVCPDNGILCIIRDRLGP
;
A
#
# COMPACT_ATOMS: atom_id res chain seq x y z
N MET A 1 45.56 -12.72 47.17
CA MET A 1 46.51 -13.59 46.42
C MET A 1 46.50 -13.05 44.99
N VAL A 2 47.33 -12.07 44.60
CA VAL A 2 48.81 -12.11 44.41
C VAL A 2 49.13 -13.19 43.35
N VAL A 3 49.34 -12.78 42.08
CA VAL A 3 50.63 -12.90 41.30
C VAL A 3 50.52 -14.05 40.27
N ASP A 4 51.03 -14.04 39.04
CA ASP A 4 51.75 -13.10 38.17
C ASP A 4 51.71 -13.65 36.71
N LYS A 5 52.09 -12.83 35.72
CA LYS A 5 52.54 -13.24 34.35
C LYS A 5 53.90 -13.99 34.42
N PRO A 6 54.38 -14.65 33.34
CA PRO A 6 55.21 -14.00 32.28
C PRO A 6 54.98 -14.60 30.87
N ILE A 7 54.99 -13.87 29.75
CA ILE A 7 56.12 -13.41 28.89
C ILE A 7 57.21 -14.48 28.64
N ASP A 8 57.38 -14.88 27.37
CA ASP A 8 58.71 -14.91 26.74
C ASP A 8 58.64 -14.84 25.19
N ARG A 9 59.49 -13.95 24.64
CA ARG A 9 60.00 -13.98 23.27
C ARG A 9 61.19 -14.96 23.25
N LEU A 10 61.54 -15.51 22.07
CA LEU A 10 62.90 -15.40 21.51
C LEU A 10 62.97 -16.01 20.10
N ASP A 11 63.95 -15.48 19.37
CA ASP A 11 64.24 -15.55 17.94
C ASP A 11 65.01 -16.81 17.51
N GLU A 12 65.49 -16.76 16.25
CA GLU A 12 66.64 -17.49 15.65
C GLU A 12 66.36 -18.91 15.09
N GLU A 13 66.94 -19.41 13.99
CA GLU A 13 67.74 -18.93 12.86
C GLU A 13 68.05 -20.18 11.97
N LYS A 14 68.51 -19.98 10.72
CA LYS A 14 69.29 -20.93 9.85
C LYS A 14 68.53 -22.08 9.15
N GLY A 15 68.81 -22.42 7.89
CA GLY A 15 69.88 -21.97 7.00
C GLY A 15 69.73 -22.53 5.57
N CYS A 16 70.44 -21.91 4.64
CA CYS A 16 70.74 -22.45 3.30
C CYS A 16 72.09 -23.16 3.32
N PRO A 17 72.31 -24.14 2.42
CA PRO A 17 73.63 -24.45 1.90
C PRO A 17 73.81 -24.00 0.43
N SER A 18 74.98 -23.43 0.18
CA SER A 18 75.73 -23.30 -1.08
C SER A 18 76.01 -24.68 -1.71
N ASP A 19 76.34 -24.90 -3.00
CA ASP A 19 77.33 -24.25 -3.89
C ASP A 19 77.24 -24.90 -5.33
N PRO A 20 78.13 -24.69 -6.34
CA PRO A 20 77.78 -23.99 -7.60
C PRO A 20 78.31 -24.67 -8.91
N HIS A 21 78.39 -23.89 -10.01
CA HIS A 21 79.02 -24.14 -11.36
C HIS A 21 78.14 -24.85 -12.43
N ALA A 22 78.12 -24.52 -13.74
CA ALA A 22 78.73 -23.47 -14.59
C ALA A 22 78.04 -23.46 -15.99
N ASP A 23 78.15 -22.32 -16.70
CA ASP A 23 78.20 -22.05 -18.17
C ASP A 23 77.05 -22.35 -19.17
N ALA A 24 76.90 -21.40 -20.12
CA ALA A 24 75.86 -21.19 -21.16
C ALA A 24 76.20 -21.85 -22.53
N PRO A 25 75.58 -21.54 -23.71
CA PRO A 25 74.24 -21.04 -24.11
C PRO A 25 73.56 -21.89 -25.24
N ASP A 26 72.45 -21.36 -25.80
CA ASP A 26 71.91 -21.54 -27.17
C ASP A 26 70.72 -22.48 -27.53
N ALA A 27 69.74 -21.81 -28.17
CA ALA A 27 68.97 -22.17 -29.37
C ALA A 27 67.76 -23.15 -29.34
N TRP A 28 66.62 -22.54 -29.73
CA TRP A 28 65.61 -23.04 -30.68
C TRP A 28 64.59 -24.12 -30.25
N ARG A 29 63.42 -23.62 -29.81
CA ARG A 29 62.09 -23.80 -30.47
C ARG A 29 61.55 -25.24 -30.68
N ILE A 30 60.46 -25.60 -29.97
CA ILE A 30 59.05 -25.66 -30.46
C ILE A 30 58.18 -26.64 -29.64
N CYS A 31 57.04 -26.10 -29.15
CA CYS A 31 55.71 -26.67 -28.82
C CYS A 31 55.58 -27.99 -28.04
N GLY A 32 54.69 -28.18 -27.06
CA GLY A 32 53.58 -27.46 -26.42
C GLY A 32 53.24 -28.31 -25.17
N TRP A 33 52.56 -27.88 -24.11
CA TRP A 33 51.18 -27.43 -24.01
C TRP A 33 51.07 -26.78 -22.61
N ARG A 34 50.56 -25.54 -22.50
CA ARG A 34 50.12 -24.96 -21.21
C ARG A 34 48.79 -24.24 -21.39
N ARG A 35 47.86 -24.55 -20.48
CA ARG A 35 46.56 -23.90 -20.30
C ARG A 35 46.72 -22.38 -20.20
N VAL A 36 46.00 -21.64 -21.03
CA VAL A 36 45.76 -20.20 -20.84
C VAL A 36 44.42 -20.05 -20.11
N VAL A 37 44.47 -19.48 -18.91
CA VAL A 37 43.29 -18.97 -18.21
C VAL A 37 42.93 -17.62 -18.84
N PRO A 38 41.69 -17.37 -19.29
CA PRO A 38 41.32 -16.04 -19.72
C PRO A 38 41.14 -15.15 -18.49
N ARG A 39 41.97 -14.11 -18.36
CA ARG A 39 41.70 -12.98 -17.46
C ARG A 39 40.48 -12.23 -18.03
N SER A 40 39.35 -12.30 -17.33
CA SER A 40 38.25 -11.37 -17.55
C SER A 40 38.75 -9.95 -17.23
N ARG A 41 38.63 -9.04 -18.21
CA ARG A 41 38.88 -7.61 -18.01
C ARG A 41 37.76 -7.07 -17.14
N VAL A 42 38.10 -6.59 -15.95
CA VAL A 42 37.23 -5.72 -15.15
C VAL A 42 36.99 -4.44 -15.96
N PRO A 43 35.74 -3.96 -16.13
CA PRO A 43 35.46 -2.71 -16.83
C PRO A 43 36.25 -1.56 -16.20
N GLY A 44 36.98 -0.83 -17.03
CA GLY A 44 37.89 0.24 -16.60
C GLY A 44 37.14 1.39 -15.93
N ALA A 45 37.85 2.16 -15.11
CA ALA A 45 37.36 3.32 -14.37
C ALA A 45 36.57 4.35 -15.21
N THR A 46 36.74 4.33 -16.54
CA THR A 46 35.99 5.15 -17.49
C THR A 46 34.48 4.85 -17.50
N ILE A 47 34.07 3.58 -17.38
CA ILE A 47 32.65 3.20 -17.35
C ILE A 47 31.99 3.67 -16.05
N TRP A 48 32.71 3.60 -14.94
CA TRP A 48 32.22 4.12 -13.65
C TRP A 48 32.08 5.63 -13.64
N LEU A 49 33.00 6.35 -14.28
CA LEU A 49 32.90 7.80 -14.46
C LEU A 49 31.72 8.21 -15.34
N GLU A 50 31.45 7.48 -16.43
CA GLU A 50 30.29 7.73 -17.29
C GLU A 50 28.97 7.52 -16.55
N ILE A 51 28.86 6.44 -15.74
CA ILE A 51 27.67 6.18 -14.91
C ILE A 51 27.46 7.31 -13.88
N ILE A 52 28.52 7.78 -13.23
CA ILE A 52 28.43 8.88 -12.25
C ILE A 52 28.01 10.19 -12.92
N VAL A 53 28.53 10.49 -14.12
CA VAL A 53 28.15 11.71 -14.86
C VAL A 53 26.70 11.65 -15.31
N ILE A 54 26.22 10.49 -15.78
CA ILE A 54 24.80 10.29 -16.14
C ILE A 54 23.91 10.43 -14.91
N ALA A 55 24.27 9.82 -13.78
CA ALA A 55 23.52 9.93 -12.53
C ALA A 55 23.44 11.38 -12.03
N LEU A 56 24.56 12.13 -12.10
CA LEU A 56 24.57 13.56 -11.75
C LEU A 56 23.71 14.40 -12.70
N LEU A 57 23.76 14.12 -14.01
CA LEU A 57 22.92 14.79 -15.01
C LEU A 57 21.42 14.54 -14.76
N VAL A 58 21.03 13.29 -14.47
CA VAL A 58 19.65 12.94 -14.10
C VAL A 58 19.22 13.68 -12.83
N VAL A 59 20.07 13.74 -11.79
CA VAL A 59 19.76 14.49 -10.56
C VAL A 59 19.64 16.01 -10.82
N THR A 60 20.47 16.59 -11.69
CA THR A 60 20.34 18.02 -12.05
C THR A 60 19.11 18.31 -12.91
N LEU A 61 18.74 17.43 -13.85
CA LEU A 61 17.53 17.56 -14.65
C LEU A 61 16.27 17.39 -13.78
N TYR A 62 16.30 16.44 -12.85
CA TYR A 62 15.26 16.27 -11.82
C TYR A 62 15.12 17.53 -10.96
N ARG A 63 16.23 18.09 -10.44
CA ARG A 63 16.19 19.37 -9.69
C ARG A 63 15.68 20.55 -10.52
N GLN A 64 15.96 20.60 -11.82
CA GLN A 64 15.43 21.67 -12.70
C GLN A 64 13.93 21.54 -12.94
N GLN A 65 13.39 20.31 -13.06
CA GLN A 65 11.94 20.09 -13.16
C GLN A 65 11.20 20.42 -11.86
N HIS A 66 11.82 20.18 -10.69
CA HIS A 66 11.20 20.47 -9.39
C HIS A 66 11.32 21.93 -8.91
N MET A 67 12.17 22.77 -9.52
CA MET A 67 12.26 24.21 -9.19
C MET A 67 11.13 25.06 -9.81
N LEU A 68 10.38 24.55 -10.78
CA LEU A 68 9.25 25.25 -11.40
C LEU A 68 7.88 24.96 -10.74
N GLY A 69 7.84 24.11 -9.71
CA GLY A 69 6.61 23.70 -9.02
C GLY A 69 6.16 24.60 -7.86
N CYS A 70 6.88 25.70 -7.57
CA CYS A 70 6.59 26.56 -6.40
C CYS A 70 5.75 27.80 -6.75
N LEU A 71 4.80 27.67 -7.67
CA LEU A 71 3.74 28.65 -7.85
C LEU A 71 2.64 28.35 -6.83
N THR A 72 2.60 29.20 -5.80
CA THR A 72 1.66 29.23 -4.68
C THR A 72 0.21 28.97 -5.10
N LEU A 73 -0.36 27.83 -4.68
CA LEU A 73 -1.81 27.64 -4.66
C LEU A 73 -2.40 28.48 -3.52
N SER A 74 -2.91 29.66 -3.86
CA SER A 74 -3.83 30.41 -3.01
C SER A 74 -5.20 30.60 -3.66
N ALA A 75 -5.53 29.84 -4.72
CA ALA A 75 -6.67 30.16 -5.59
C ALA A 75 -7.55 28.98 -6.04
N LEU A 76 -7.55 27.85 -5.32
CA LEU A 76 -8.61 26.84 -5.45
C LEU A 76 -9.33 26.70 -4.11
N GLY A 77 -9.92 27.81 -3.65
CA GLY A 77 -10.92 27.76 -2.60
C GLY A 77 -12.19 27.15 -3.17
N PHE A 78 -12.41 25.85 -2.93
CA PHE A 78 -13.73 25.26 -3.08
C PHE A 78 -14.64 25.85 -2.00
N THR A 79 -15.22 27.01 -2.25
CA THR A 79 -16.32 27.55 -1.43
C THR A 79 -17.63 26.93 -1.86
N ASN A 80 -17.75 25.62 -1.70
CA ASN A 80 -19.05 24.98 -1.55
C ASN A 80 -18.95 24.21 -0.26
N VAL A 81 -19.44 24.83 0.82
CA VAL A 81 -19.71 24.11 2.07
C VAL A 81 -20.81 23.11 1.72
N SER A 82 -20.39 21.92 1.28
CA SER A 82 -21.29 20.79 1.18
C SER A 82 -21.98 20.66 2.53
N ALA A 83 -23.30 20.55 2.53
CA ALA A 83 -24.04 20.33 3.76
C ALA A 83 -23.42 19.11 4.47
N ARG A 84 -23.12 19.26 5.78
CA ARG A 84 -22.56 18.17 6.57
C ARG A 84 -23.44 16.93 6.43
N PRO A 85 -22.86 15.73 6.33
CA PRO A 85 -23.64 14.50 6.31
C PRO A 85 -24.59 14.44 7.50
N ASN A 86 -25.79 13.88 7.30
CA ASN A 86 -26.75 13.68 8.37
C ASN A 86 -26.35 12.46 9.20
N THR A 87 -25.60 12.67 10.28
CA THR A 87 -25.03 11.61 11.11
C THR A 87 -24.85 12.06 12.56
N THR A 88 -24.79 11.09 13.48
CA THR A 88 -24.51 11.30 14.90
C THR A 88 -23.03 11.51 15.20
N LEU A 89 -22.12 11.33 14.22
CA LEU A 89 -20.69 11.50 14.44
C LEU A 89 -20.33 12.96 14.78
N PRO A 90 -19.35 13.19 15.69
CA PRO A 90 -18.89 14.54 16.03
C PRO A 90 -18.33 15.32 14.84
N SER A 91 -18.44 16.65 14.87
CA SER A 91 -18.05 17.50 13.74
C SER A 91 -16.59 17.38 13.34
N PHE A 92 -15.69 17.16 14.30
CA PHE A 92 -14.25 17.08 14.03
C PHE A 92 -13.91 15.93 13.06
N VAL A 93 -14.74 14.88 13.00
CA VAL A 93 -14.58 13.78 12.03
C VAL A 93 -14.66 14.30 10.59
N PHE A 94 -15.45 15.34 10.34
CA PHE A 94 -15.61 15.95 9.01
C PHE A 94 -14.68 17.14 8.81
N ASP A 95 -14.47 17.95 9.84
CA ASP A 95 -13.63 19.15 9.78
C ASP A 95 -12.16 18.80 9.45
N TYR A 96 -11.72 17.59 9.84
CA TYR A 96 -10.37 17.07 9.63
C TYR A 96 -10.30 15.85 8.69
N ALA A 97 -11.39 15.48 8.02
CA ALA A 97 -11.43 14.33 7.12
C ALA A 97 -10.37 14.46 6.00
N PRO A 98 -9.70 13.38 5.59
CA PRO A 98 -8.75 13.42 4.49
C PRO A 98 -9.43 13.83 3.17
N LEU A 99 -8.66 14.49 2.32
CA LEU A 99 -8.92 14.61 0.89
C LEU A 99 -7.90 13.74 0.15
N VAL A 100 -8.33 13.07 -0.91
CA VAL A 100 -7.49 12.09 -1.61
C VAL A 100 -7.28 12.55 -3.05
N TRP A 101 -6.03 12.71 -3.46
CA TRP A 101 -5.69 12.77 -4.88
C TRP A 101 -5.58 11.34 -5.41
N LEU A 102 -6.40 11.04 -6.42
CA LEU A 102 -6.22 9.87 -7.27
C LEU A 102 -5.21 10.21 -8.36
N ASP A 103 -4.36 9.27 -8.73
CA ASP A 103 -3.32 9.47 -9.74
C ASP A 103 -3.89 9.97 -11.09
N GLU A 104 -3.12 10.77 -11.82
CA GLU A 104 -3.52 11.33 -13.12
C GLU A 104 -3.78 10.27 -14.19
N ALA A 105 -3.17 9.09 -14.03
CA ALA A 105 -3.38 7.94 -14.91
C ALA A 105 -4.22 6.84 -14.23
N GLU A 106 -4.97 7.15 -13.18
CA GLU A 106 -5.90 6.21 -12.56
C GLU A 106 -6.98 5.74 -13.54
N MET A 107 -7.27 4.45 -13.52
CA MET A 107 -8.31 3.80 -14.33
C MET A 107 -9.32 3.04 -13.46
N TYR A 108 -8.98 2.75 -12.21
CA TYR A 108 -9.77 2.03 -11.23
C TYR A 108 -10.13 2.98 -10.09
N PHE A 109 -11.29 3.62 -10.21
CA PHE A 109 -11.74 4.66 -9.30
C PHE A 109 -12.48 4.06 -8.08
N PRO A 110 -12.71 4.85 -7.02
CA PRO A 110 -13.53 4.41 -5.88
C PRO A 110 -14.87 3.87 -6.36
N SER A 111 -15.29 2.75 -5.79
CA SER A 111 -16.36 1.91 -6.33
C SER A 111 -17.55 1.84 -5.38
N ASP A 112 -18.75 1.61 -5.89
CA ASP A 112 -19.94 1.45 -5.04
C ASP A 112 -19.91 0.07 -4.35
N MET A 113 -20.01 0.06 -3.01
CA MET A 113 -19.99 -1.20 -2.25
C MET A 113 -21.16 -2.12 -2.61
N TYR A 114 -22.36 -1.58 -2.89
CA TYR A 114 -23.50 -2.42 -3.23
C TYR A 114 -23.38 -3.00 -4.64
N ALA A 115 -22.81 -2.25 -5.59
CA ALA A 115 -22.46 -2.75 -6.90
C ALA A 115 -21.50 -3.95 -6.83
N GLN A 116 -20.57 -4.00 -5.88
CA GLN A 116 -19.76 -5.19 -5.63
C GLN A 116 -20.64 -6.41 -5.34
N ILE A 117 -21.63 -6.26 -4.45
CA ILE A 117 -22.55 -7.36 -4.08
C ILE A 117 -23.38 -7.81 -5.28
N LEU A 118 -23.88 -6.87 -6.08
CA LEU A 118 -24.68 -7.18 -7.28
C LEU A 118 -23.87 -7.92 -8.37
N ASN A 119 -22.56 -7.70 -8.43
CA ASN A 119 -21.68 -8.28 -9.45
C ASN A 119 -20.93 -9.52 -8.96
N THR A 120 -21.23 -10.02 -7.76
CA THR A 120 -20.57 -11.19 -7.19
C THR A 120 -21.56 -12.22 -6.68
N LYS A 121 -21.05 -13.42 -6.39
CA LYS A 121 -21.72 -14.50 -5.67
C LYS A 121 -20.77 -15.07 -4.61
N PRO A 122 -21.31 -15.54 -3.47
CA PRO A 122 -20.47 -16.08 -2.41
C PRO A 122 -19.99 -17.50 -2.73
N TYR A 123 -18.68 -17.71 -2.68
CA TYR A 123 -18.04 -19.01 -2.83
C TYR A 123 -17.28 -19.38 -1.56
N VAL A 124 -17.31 -20.65 -1.18
CA VAL A 124 -16.49 -21.22 -0.11
C VAL A 124 -15.79 -22.46 -0.65
N ASN A 125 -14.48 -22.60 -0.39
CA ASN A 125 -13.67 -23.69 -0.95
C ASN A 125 -13.86 -23.85 -2.47
N LEU A 126 -13.87 -22.73 -3.21
CA LEU A 126 -14.09 -22.68 -4.67
C LEU A 126 -15.44 -23.25 -5.15
N SER A 127 -16.40 -23.43 -4.24
CA SER A 127 -17.75 -23.91 -4.55
C SER A 127 -18.79 -22.83 -4.23
N LEU A 128 -19.75 -22.63 -5.13
CA LEU A 128 -20.84 -21.67 -4.93
C LEU A 128 -21.68 -22.07 -3.70
N ILE A 129 -21.95 -21.11 -2.81
CA ILE A 129 -22.95 -21.31 -1.75
C ILE A 129 -24.34 -21.33 -2.40
N PRO A 130 -25.17 -22.37 -2.20
CA PRO A 130 -26.47 -22.49 -2.87
C PRO A 130 -27.41 -21.33 -2.55
N ASP A 131 -28.05 -20.78 -3.60
CA ASP A 131 -28.93 -19.60 -3.48
C ASP A 131 -30.14 -19.86 -2.54
N ASP A 132 -30.59 -21.11 -2.37
CA ASP A 132 -31.68 -21.50 -1.46
C ASP A 132 -31.30 -21.47 0.03
N THR A 133 -30.00 -21.34 0.33
CA THR A 133 -29.49 -21.17 1.69
C THR A 133 -29.27 -19.71 2.08
N LEU A 134 -29.46 -18.78 1.12
CA LEU A 134 -29.17 -17.37 1.27
C LEU A 134 -30.45 -16.51 1.27
N PRO A 135 -30.43 -15.35 1.93
CA PRO A 135 -31.51 -14.38 1.80
C PRO A 135 -31.55 -13.85 0.36
N SER A 136 -32.76 -13.58 -0.13
CA SER A 136 -32.98 -13.03 -1.47
C SER A 136 -33.73 -11.69 -1.38
N PRO A 137 -33.08 -10.56 -1.71
CA PRO A 137 -31.70 -10.43 -2.17
C PRO A 137 -30.67 -10.46 -1.02
N LEU A 138 -29.48 -11.01 -1.31
CA LEU A 138 -28.26 -10.73 -0.56
C LEU A 138 -27.86 -9.28 -0.83
N ASN A 139 -27.58 -8.51 0.21
CA ASN A 139 -27.28 -7.09 0.12
C ASN A 139 -26.38 -6.66 1.30
N LEU A 140 -26.07 -5.36 1.39
CA LEU A 140 -25.17 -4.86 2.43
C LEU A 140 -25.74 -5.01 3.85
N GLU A 141 -27.06 -5.05 4.06
CA GLU A 141 -27.68 -5.18 5.39
C GLU A 141 -27.55 -6.58 5.99
N ASN A 142 -27.45 -7.61 5.14
CA ASN A 142 -27.48 -9.01 5.56
C ASN A 142 -26.23 -9.80 5.13
N LEU A 143 -25.18 -9.11 4.67
CA LEU A 143 -23.97 -9.74 4.14
C LEU A 143 -23.23 -10.59 5.20
N ASP A 144 -23.33 -10.21 6.47
CA ASP A 144 -22.77 -10.90 7.62
C ASP A 144 -23.32 -12.31 7.80
N ILE A 145 -24.48 -12.66 7.21
CA ILE A 145 -25.00 -14.03 7.25
C ILE A 145 -24.00 -15.04 6.67
N LEU A 146 -23.16 -14.60 5.74
CA LEU A 146 -22.11 -15.41 5.13
C LEU A 146 -21.05 -15.86 6.15
N ASN A 147 -20.96 -15.21 7.31
CA ASN A 147 -20.08 -15.62 8.40
C ASN A 147 -20.37 -17.04 8.91
N ASN A 148 -21.58 -17.58 8.68
CA ASN A 148 -21.93 -18.96 9.02
C ASN A 148 -21.10 -20.02 8.27
N TRP A 149 -20.44 -19.63 7.17
CA TRP A 149 -19.54 -20.48 6.39
C TRP A 149 -18.05 -20.19 6.68
N GLY A 150 -17.75 -19.32 7.63
CA GLY A 150 -16.39 -18.97 8.07
C GLY A 150 -15.77 -17.78 7.32
N PRO A 151 -14.51 -17.42 7.65
CA PRO A 151 -13.85 -16.21 7.13
C PRO A 151 -13.30 -16.36 5.70
N ASN A 152 -13.39 -17.55 5.11
CA ASN A 152 -12.92 -17.84 3.75
C ASN A 152 -14.08 -17.99 2.76
N VAL A 153 -15.13 -17.19 2.96
CA VAL A 153 -16.16 -16.94 1.95
C VAL A 153 -15.68 -15.79 1.08
N PHE A 154 -15.75 -15.97 -0.25
CA PHE A 154 -15.25 -15.04 -1.25
C PHE A 154 -16.41 -14.49 -2.07
N LEU A 155 -16.51 -13.16 -2.17
CA LEU A 155 -17.43 -12.49 -3.09
C LEU A 155 -16.88 -12.57 -4.52
N THR A 156 -17.09 -13.71 -5.17
CA THR A 156 -16.50 -14.05 -6.47
C THR A 156 -17.29 -13.42 -7.61
N SER A 157 -16.60 -12.80 -8.56
CA SER A 157 -17.20 -12.14 -9.73
C SER A 157 -18.12 -13.08 -10.52
N ASN A 158 -19.25 -12.52 -10.97
CA ASN A 158 -20.20 -13.21 -11.84
C ASN A 158 -19.71 -13.31 -13.30
N VAL A 159 -18.62 -12.62 -13.65
CA VAL A 159 -18.12 -12.49 -15.02
C VAL A 159 -16.60 -12.72 -15.06
N ASP A 160 -16.05 -12.95 -16.25
CA ASP A 160 -14.60 -13.03 -16.44
C ASP A 160 -13.98 -11.64 -16.27
N VAL A 161 -13.27 -11.43 -15.16
CA VAL A 161 -12.65 -10.14 -14.82
C VAL A 161 -11.63 -9.66 -15.86
N THR A 162 -11.07 -10.57 -16.67
CA THR A 162 -10.11 -10.23 -17.73
C THR A 162 -10.77 -9.58 -18.95
N THR A 163 -12.10 -9.53 -19.01
CA THR A 163 -12.84 -8.79 -20.03
C THR A 163 -13.10 -7.34 -19.62
N SER A 164 -12.48 -6.85 -18.55
CA SER A 164 -12.61 -5.49 -18.01
C SER A 164 -14.08 -5.06 -17.81
N PRO A 165 -14.88 -5.82 -17.03
CA PRO A 165 -16.26 -5.46 -16.77
C PRO A 165 -16.38 -4.10 -16.07
N ALA A 166 -17.40 -3.33 -16.45
CA ALA A 166 -17.53 -1.91 -16.09
C ALA A 166 -17.58 -1.64 -14.57
N TYR A 167 -18.03 -2.59 -13.75
CA TYR A 167 -18.10 -2.38 -12.29
C TYR A 167 -16.70 -2.32 -11.65
N LEU A 168 -15.66 -2.88 -12.29
CA LEU A 168 -14.29 -2.87 -11.78
C LEU A 168 -13.60 -1.50 -11.92
N THR A 169 -14.05 -0.63 -12.82
CA THR A 169 -13.44 0.69 -13.03
C THR A 169 -13.94 1.76 -12.06
N GLY A 170 -14.97 1.45 -11.25
CA GLY A 170 -15.53 2.36 -10.26
C GLY A 170 -16.18 3.62 -10.83
N VAL A 171 -16.23 4.67 -10.01
CA VAL A 171 -16.89 5.94 -10.33
C VAL A 171 -15.90 7.09 -10.19
N VAL A 172 -15.68 7.81 -11.29
CA VAL A 172 -14.83 9.01 -11.29
C VAL A 172 -15.45 10.09 -10.37
N PRO A 173 -14.72 10.60 -9.37
CA PRO A 173 -15.19 11.71 -8.56
C PRO A 173 -15.50 12.96 -9.39
N SER A 174 -16.56 13.67 -9.04
CA SER A 174 -16.96 14.93 -9.65
C SER A 174 -15.84 15.96 -9.56
N SER A 175 -15.36 16.51 -10.67
CA SER A 175 -14.35 17.58 -10.67
C SER A 175 -14.80 18.87 -9.96
N ALA A 176 -16.12 19.06 -9.79
CA ALA A 176 -16.68 20.22 -9.11
C ALA A 176 -16.75 20.07 -7.58
N THR A 177 -16.88 18.84 -7.07
CA THR A 177 -17.19 18.58 -5.65
C THR A 177 -16.31 17.53 -4.99
N GLY A 178 -15.59 16.72 -5.76
CA GLY A 178 -14.88 15.54 -5.27
C GLY A 178 -15.79 14.37 -4.88
N ARG A 179 -17.11 14.42 -5.15
CA ARG A 179 -18.06 13.36 -4.79
C ARG A 179 -18.11 12.25 -5.85
N THR A 180 -18.14 10.98 -5.45
CA THR A 180 -18.57 9.87 -6.33
C THR A 180 -20.09 9.92 -6.49
N GLN A 181 -20.58 10.23 -7.70
CA GLN A 181 -22.01 10.40 -7.94
C GLN A 181 -22.72 9.04 -8.03
N ASN A 182 -23.85 8.91 -7.34
CA ASN A 182 -24.67 7.69 -7.32
C ASN A 182 -23.90 6.42 -6.88
N ALA A 183 -22.89 6.59 -6.04
CA ALA A 183 -22.11 5.52 -5.45
C ALA A 183 -21.78 5.87 -4.00
N ILE A 184 -21.78 4.88 -3.12
CA ILE A 184 -21.26 4.96 -1.76
C ILE A 184 -19.99 4.11 -1.71
N SER A 185 -18.86 4.80 -1.76
CA SER A 185 -17.53 4.20 -1.97
C SER A 185 -16.67 4.14 -0.72
N CYS A 186 -17.24 4.58 0.41
CA CYS A 186 -16.49 4.75 1.65
C CYS A 186 -17.30 4.31 2.86
N ALA A 187 -16.58 4.02 3.94
CA ALA A 187 -17.12 3.95 5.27
C ALA A 187 -16.28 4.81 6.22
N VAL A 188 -16.94 5.58 7.09
CA VAL A 188 -16.29 6.33 8.16
C VAL A 188 -16.67 5.67 9.48
N ILE A 189 -15.66 5.22 10.22
CA ILE A 189 -15.84 4.48 11.48
C ILE A 189 -15.12 5.25 12.59
N LEU A 190 -15.86 5.63 13.63
CA LEU A 190 -15.30 6.25 14.83
C LEU A 190 -15.17 5.22 15.95
N SER A 191 -13.95 5.03 16.44
CA SER A 191 -13.63 4.17 17.59
C SER A 191 -13.28 5.03 18.79
N ASP A 192 -13.99 4.84 19.90
CA ASP A 192 -13.75 5.57 21.16
C ASP A 192 -12.92 4.70 22.12
N HIS A 193 -11.75 5.19 22.51
CA HIS A 193 -10.85 4.53 23.46
C HIS A 193 -11.08 5.00 24.91
N GLY A 194 -11.98 5.95 25.14
CA GLY A 194 -12.20 6.62 26.41
C GLY A 194 -11.26 7.82 26.62
N ASP A 195 -11.53 8.59 27.68
CA ASP A 195 -10.72 9.75 28.10
C ASP A 195 -10.43 10.79 26.99
N GLY A 196 -11.36 10.89 26.02
CA GLY A 196 -11.25 11.80 24.88
C GLY A 196 -10.29 11.33 23.78
N LEU A 197 -9.72 10.13 23.88
CA LEU A 197 -8.91 9.50 22.84
C LEU A 197 -9.83 8.77 21.85
N MET A 198 -9.82 9.20 20.59
CA MET A 198 -10.66 8.60 19.55
C MET A 198 -9.86 8.40 18.27
N ASP A 199 -10.16 7.34 17.53
CA ASP A 199 -9.62 7.09 16.19
C ASP A 199 -10.76 7.15 15.17
N ALA A 200 -10.64 8.00 14.15
CA ALA A 200 -11.55 7.98 13.00
C ALA A 200 -10.85 7.29 11.82
N TYR A 201 -11.46 6.21 11.33
CA TYR A 201 -11.04 5.50 10.14
C TYR A 201 -11.87 5.96 8.94
N TYR A 202 -11.20 6.32 7.86
CA TYR A 202 -11.78 6.69 6.58
C TYR A 202 -11.42 5.57 5.61
N MET A 203 -12.32 4.61 5.46
CA MET A 203 -12.16 3.42 4.63
C MET A 203 -12.58 3.71 3.20
N TYR A 204 -11.77 3.29 2.23
CA TYR A 204 -11.93 3.50 0.80
C TYR A 204 -12.13 2.16 0.12
N PHE A 205 -13.21 2.03 -0.64
CA PHE A 205 -13.52 0.81 -1.37
C PHE A 205 -13.28 0.99 -2.87
N TYR A 206 -12.57 0.03 -3.46
CA TYR A 206 -12.38 -0.10 -4.90
C TYR A 206 -12.82 -1.50 -5.32
N ALA A 207 -13.44 -1.66 -6.49
CA ALA A 207 -13.90 -2.97 -6.96
C ALA A 207 -12.76 -3.80 -7.58
N TYR A 208 -11.61 -3.18 -7.85
CA TYR A 208 -10.43 -3.82 -8.41
C TYR A 208 -9.17 -3.14 -7.92
N ASN A 209 -8.18 -3.94 -7.53
CA ASN A 209 -6.81 -3.51 -7.34
C ASN A 209 -5.97 -4.07 -8.49
N GLN A 210 -5.29 -3.17 -9.20
CA GLN A 210 -4.26 -3.56 -10.16
C GLN A 210 -2.93 -3.64 -9.42
N GLY A 211 -2.37 -4.84 -9.36
CA GLY A 211 -1.12 -5.10 -8.69
C GLY A 211 0.07 -4.43 -9.38
N ASN A 212 1.20 -4.36 -8.67
CA ASN A 212 2.40 -3.71 -9.20
C ASN A 212 3.08 -4.54 -10.30
N THR A 213 3.83 -3.86 -11.16
CA THR A 213 4.64 -4.50 -12.19
C THR A 213 6.07 -4.71 -11.71
N VAL A 214 6.52 -5.96 -11.64
CA VAL A 214 7.89 -6.35 -11.30
C VAL A 214 8.54 -6.99 -12.52
N LEU A 215 9.64 -6.42 -13.01
CA LEU A 215 10.37 -6.90 -14.19
C LEU A 215 9.45 -7.11 -15.42
N GLY A 216 8.45 -6.24 -15.59
CA GLY A 216 7.48 -6.31 -16.68
C GLY A 216 6.35 -7.32 -16.49
N GLN A 217 6.23 -7.94 -15.31
CA GLN A 217 5.12 -8.83 -14.95
C GLN A 217 4.21 -8.14 -13.93
N GLU A 218 2.93 -7.99 -14.25
CA GLU A 218 1.87 -7.52 -13.35
C GLU A 218 1.48 -8.64 -12.37
N LEU A 219 1.53 -8.35 -11.07
CA LEU A 219 1.37 -9.32 -10.00
C LEU A 219 0.60 -8.73 -8.83
N GLY A 220 -0.26 -9.55 -8.21
CA GLY A 220 -1.02 -9.15 -7.03
C GLY A 220 -2.38 -8.51 -7.32
N ASP A 221 -2.92 -8.66 -8.53
CA ASP A 221 -4.27 -8.22 -8.84
C ASP A 221 -5.29 -8.89 -7.93
N HIS A 222 -6.27 -8.14 -7.45
CA HIS A 222 -7.40 -8.73 -6.76
C HIS A 222 -8.69 -7.96 -6.99
N ILE A 223 -9.79 -8.71 -6.95
CA ILE A 223 -11.13 -8.17 -7.01
C ILE A 223 -11.46 -7.65 -5.62
N GLY A 224 -12.03 -6.44 -5.60
CA GLY A 224 -12.30 -5.64 -4.42
C GLY A 224 -11.05 -5.25 -3.64
N ASP A 225 -11.09 -4.08 -3.01
CA ASP A 225 -9.99 -3.55 -2.23
C ASP A 225 -10.48 -2.62 -1.11
N TRP A 226 -9.75 -2.63 0.00
CA TRP A 226 -9.99 -1.79 1.16
C TRP A 226 -8.70 -1.14 1.64
N GLU A 227 -8.56 0.13 1.29
CA GLU A 227 -7.52 1.05 1.77
C GLU A 227 -8.11 2.05 2.76
N HIS A 228 -7.28 2.74 3.54
CA HIS A 228 -7.76 3.72 4.52
C HIS A 228 -6.71 4.72 5.02
N ASN A 229 -7.24 5.84 5.49
CA ASN A 229 -6.55 6.65 6.49
C ASN A 229 -7.17 6.43 7.87
N MET A 230 -6.37 6.58 8.92
CA MET A 230 -6.88 6.71 10.30
C MET A 230 -6.30 7.97 10.93
N ILE A 231 -7.14 8.80 11.55
CA ILE A 231 -6.70 9.97 12.32
C ILE A 231 -6.98 9.74 13.79
N ARG A 232 -5.94 9.90 14.61
CA ARG A 232 -6.04 9.87 16.07
C ARG A 232 -6.31 11.25 16.63
N PHE A 233 -7.35 11.37 17.45
CA PHE A 233 -7.78 12.59 18.10
C PHE A 233 -7.62 12.49 19.61
N VAL A 234 -7.29 13.62 20.23
CA VAL A 234 -7.39 13.83 21.68
C VAL A 234 -8.30 15.03 21.90
N ASN A 235 -9.45 14.82 22.56
CA ASN A 235 -10.48 15.82 22.78
C ASN A 235 -10.88 16.57 21.49
N GLY A 236 -11.07 15.82 20.40
CA GLY A 236 -11.43 16.35 19.07
C GLY A 236 -10.30 17.07 18.32
N THR A 237 -9.07 17.11 18.85
CA THR A 237 -7.90 17.70 18.17
C THR A 237 -7.03 16.60 17.56
N PRO A 238 -6.76 16.61 16.24
CA PRO A 238 -5.97 15.57 15.60
C PRO A 238 -4.50 15.62 16.02
N GLN A 239 -3.95 14.45 16.37
CA GLN A 239 -2.57 14.28 16.86
C GLN A 239 -1.68 13.63 15.80
N ALA A 240 -2.18 12.59 15.14
CA ALA A 240 -1.43 11.79 14.17
C ALA A 240 -2.38 11.19 13.13
N ILE A 241 -1.81 10.80 11.99
CA ILE A 241 -2.52 10.16 10.89
C ILE A 241 -1.73 8.95 10.39
N TRP A 242 -2.45 7.90 10.07
CA TRP A 242 -1.99 6.68 9.42
C TRP A 242 -2.42 6.69 7.94
N TYR A 243 -1.52 6.25 7.07
CA TYR A 243 -1.77 6.02 5.64
C TYR A 243 -1.52 4.54 5.36
N SER A 244 -2.55 3.77 5.03
CA SER A 244 -2.37 2.35 4.70
C SER A 244 -1.69 2.19 3.36
N GLN A 245 -0.81 1.19 3.28
CA GLN A 245 -0.09 0.82 2.07
C GLN A 245 -0.01 -0.69 2.04
N HIS A 246 -0.78 -1.33 1.15
CA HIS A 246 -0.80 -2.78 1.02
C HIS A 246 -1.17 -3.43 2.37
N GLY A 247 -0.35 -4.38 2.84
CA GLY A 247 -0.53 -5.02 4.16
C GLY A 247 -0.07 -4.21 5.37
N ASN A 248 0.47 -3.00 5.20
CA ASN A 248 0.96 -2.15 6.28
C ASN A 248 0.70 -0.65 6.00
N GLY A 249 1.68 0.24 6.17
CA GLY A 249 1.53 1.67 5.97
C GLY A 249 2.55 2.50 6.73
N GLU A 250 2.29 3.81 6.79
CA GLU A 250 3.14 4.79 7.46
C GLU A 250 2.33 5.71 8.38
N ALA A 251 2.92 6.12 9.50
CA ALA A 251 2.34 7.06 10.44
C ALA A 251 3.09 8.39 10.46
N PHE A 252 2.35 9.50 10.60
CA PHE A 252 2.88 10.86 10.68
C PHE A 252 2.21 11.66 11.79
N LEU A 253 2.94 12.59 12.39
CA LEU A 253 2.33 13.66 13.20
C LEU A 253 1.37 14.45 12.32
N TYR A 254 0.19 14.76 12.85
CA TYR A 254 -0.80 15.47 12.06
C TYR A 254 -0.31 16.85 11.63
N SER A 255 0.52 17.51 12.45
CA SER A 255 1.07 18.83 12.16
C SER A 255 1.94 18.88 10.89
N VAL A 256 2.52 17.76 10.45
CA VAL A 256 3.58 17.76 9.42
C VAL A 256 3.09 17.41 8.03
N VAL A 257 1.91 16.78 7.91
CA VAL A 257 1.33 16.40 6.62
C VAL A 257 0.79 17.59 5.84
N GLU A 258 0.78 17.49 4.52
CA GLU A 258 0.13 18.47 3.64
C GLU A 258 -1.38 18.56 3.97
N LYS A 259 -1.94 19.77 3.90
CA LYS A 259 -3.36 20.02 4.16
C LYS A 259 -3.97 21.00 3.17
N SER A 260 -5.26 20.84 2.89
CA SER A 260 -6.12 21.88 2.32
C SER A 260 -7.02 22.41 3.44
N GLY A 261 -6.75 23.65 3.89
CA GLY A 261 -7.33 24.16 5.12
C GLY A 261 -6.91 23.29 6.31
N GLN A 262 -7.87 22.69 7.00
CA GLN A 262 -7.61 21.77 8.12
C GLN A 262 -7.51 20.31 7.69
N ARG A 263 -7.90 19.96 6.46
CA ARG A 263 -8.05 18.58 6.00
C ARG A 263 -6.72 18.05 5.43
N PRO A 264 -6.22 16.89 5.88
CA PRO A 264 -4.96 16.33 5.39
C PRO A 264 -5.13 15.82 3.96
N ILE A 265 -4.05 15.88 3.20
CA ILE A 265 -4.00 15.32 1.85
C ILE A 265 -3.42 13.91 1.92
N ALA A 266 -4.05 12.99 1.19
CA ALA A 266 -3.52 11.69 0.84
C ALA A 266 -3.39 11.57 -0.67
N TYR A 267 -2.44 10.76 -1.10
CA TYR A 267 -2.22 10.42 -2.50
C TYR A 267 -2.40 8.92 -2.66
N SER A 268 -3.44 8.51 -3.39
CA SER A 268 -3.71 7.11 -3.68
C SER A 268 -2.89 6.67 -4.88
N ALA A 269 -2.16 5.57 -4.73
CA ALA A 269 -1.33 5.02 -5.78
C ALA A 269 -2.18 4.47 -6.92
N ARG A 270 -1.68 4.68 -8.15
CA ARG A 270 -2.34 4.20 -9.36
C ARG A 270 -2.51 2.69 -9.30
N GLY A 271 -3.76 2.22 -9.35
CA GLY A 271 -4.10 0.82 -9.45
C GLY A 271 -4.01 0.04 -8.13
N SER A 272 -2.91 0.17 -7.39
CA SER A 272 -2.70 -0.51 -6.10
C SER A 272 -3.41 0.18 -4.93
N HIS A 273 -3.82 1.43 -5.13
CA HIS A 273 -4.58 2.28 -4.20
C HIS A 273 -3.94 2.61 -2.85
N ALA A 274 -2.77 2.04 -2.55
CA ALA A 274 -1.96 2.38 -1.38
C ALA A 274 -1.86 3.91 -1.17
N ASN A 275 -2.03 4.36 0.06
CA ASN A 275 -2.11 5.76 0.41
C ASN A 275 -0.75 6.31 0.90
N TYR A 276 -0.37 7.46 0.36
CA TYR A 276 0.89 8.13 0.69
C TYR A 276 0.66 9.58 1.13
N ALA A 277 1.56 10.08 1.98
CA ALA A 277 1.52 11.45 2.48
C ALA A 277 2.13 12.49 1.52
N ILE A 278 2.86 12.04 0.50
CA ILE A 278 3.51 12.87 -0.53
C ILE A 278 3.24 12.27 -1.93
N PRO A 279 3.28 13.07 -3.00
CA PRO A 279 3.21 12.56 -4.35
C PRO A 279 4.57 12.01 -4.82
N GLY A 280 4.57 11.20 -5.87
CA GLY A 280 5.76 10.77 -6.59
C GLY A 280 5.85 9.26 -6.76
N THR A 281 7.08 8.76 -6.76
CA THR A 281 7.38 7.33 -6.85
C THR A 281 7.74 6.80 -5.48
N HIS A 282 7.13 5.67 -5.12
CA HIS A 282 7.26 5.07 -3.81
C HIS A 282 7.69 3.62 -3.95
N ASP A 283 8.95 3.32 -3.66
CA ASP A 283 9.39 1.94 -3.51
C ASP A 283 8.94 1.41 -2.16
N HIS A 284 8.33 0.23 -2.18
CA HIS A 284 7.84 -0.46 -1.00
C HIS A 284 8.37 -1.90 -0.93
N THR A 285 9.57 -2.13 -1.47
CA THR A 285 10.29 -3.41 -1.32
C THR A 285 10.50 -3.77 0.15
N ILE A 286 10.60 -2.76 1.04
CA ILE A 286 10.68 -2.92 2.50
C ILE A 286 9.42 -2.28 3.11
N PRO A 287 8.57 -3.04 3.85
CA PRO A 287 7.39 -2.49 4.51
C PRO A 287 7.74 -1.33 5.47
N ASP A 288 6.91 -0.28 5.51
CA ASP A 288 7.12 0.97 6.29
C ASP A 288 8.40 1.75 5.91
N LEU A 289 9.03 1.49 4.76
CA LEU A 289 10.14 2.30 4.26
C LEU A 289 9.93 2.68 2.80
N ASN A 290 9.53 3.92 2.58
CA ASN A 290 9.26 4.48 1.26
C ASN A 290 10.57 5.02 0.62
N LEU A 291 11.16 4.29 -0.33
CA LEU A 291 12.36 4.79 -1.03
C LEU A 291 11.98 5.48 -2.35
N PRO A 292 12.74 6.49 -2.82
CA PRO A 292 12.40 7.18 -4.07
C PRO A 292 12.59 6.31 -5.33
N ALA A 293 13.25 5.15 -5.21
CA ALA A 293 13.42 4.18 -6.28
C ALA A 293 13.70 2.78 -5.71
N GLY A 294 13.22 1.74 -6.41
CA GLY A 294 13.49 0.34 -6.08
C GLY A 294 12.80 -0.63 -7.03
N LEU A 295 12.60 -1.87 -6.59
CA LEU A 295 12.16 -2.98 -7.47
C LEU A 295 10.64 -3.13 -7.54
N LEU A 296 9.93 -2.56 -6.58
CA LEU A 296 8.49 -2.67 -6.44
C LEU A 296 7.92 -1.29 -6.10
N GLN A 297 7.27 -0.67 -7.08
CA GLN A 297 7.00 0.77 -7.06
C GLN A 297 5.53 1.10 -7.24
N ASP A 298 5.05 1.98 -6.38
CA ASP A 298 3.81 2.73 -6.54
C ASP A 298 4.07 4.11 -7.14
N TYR A 299 3.04 4.64 -7.80
CA TYR A 299 3.07 5.96 -8.44
C TYR A 299 1.87 6.76 -7.98
N THR A 300 2.12 7.98 -7.54
CA THR A 300 1.10 8.90 -7.07
C THR A 300 1.29 10.30 -7.66
N SER A 301 0.19 11.01 -7.91
CA SER A 301 0.20 12.36 -8.47
C SER A 301 -1.09 13.11 -8.14
N ARG A 302 -1.20 14.37 -8.57
CA ARG A 302 -2.39 15.21 -8.38
C ARG A 302 -3.32 15.11 -9.58
N GLY A 303 -3.95 13.95 -9.75
CA GLY A 303 -4.94 13.70 -10.80
C GLY A 303 -6.32 14.23 -10.43
N THR A 304 -7.20 13.33 -9.99
CA THR A 304 -8.58 13.65 -9.63
C THR A 304 -8.73 13.81 -8.13
N LEU A 305 -9.21 14.97 -7.66
CA LEU A 305 -9.48 15.19 -6.24
C LEU A 305 -10.77 14.50 -5.82
N TRP A 306 -10.68 13.73 -4.75
CA TRP A 306 -11.77 12.98 -4.16
C TRP A 306 -12.00 13.42 -2.71
N ASP A 307 -13.28 13.55 -2.35
CA ASP A 307 -13.72 13.80 -0.99
C ASP A 307 -14.52 12.59 -0.46
N PRO A 308 -13.85 11.67 0.27
CA PRO A 308 -14.44 10.42 0.75
C PRO A 308 -15.73 10.62 1.56
N VAL A 309 -15.79 11.64 2.41
CA VAL A 309 -16.91 11.81 3.36
C VAL A 309 -18.19 12.31 2.72
N LEU A 310 -18.16 12.70 1.44
CA LEU A 310 -19.37 13.06 0.71
C LEU A 310 -20.21 11.82 0.33
N SER A 311 -19.58 10.67 0.13
CA SER A 311 -20.23 9.42 -0.29
C SER A 311 -19.80 8.26 0.61
N SER A 312 -20.20 8.34 1.89
CA SER A 312 -19.83 7.38 2.93
C SER A 312 -21.05 6.84 3.69
N TYR A 313 -20.95 5.60 4.15
CA TYR A 313 -21.70 5.13 5.32
C TYR A 313 -20.97 5.54 6.61
N PHE A 314 -21.70 5.82 7.68
CA PHE A 314 -21.16 6.31 8.95
C PHE A 314 -21.44 5.33 10.09
N TYR A 315 -20.44 5.04 10.91
CA TYR A 315 -20.51 4.09 12.01
C TYR A 315 -19.73 4.56 13.24
N THR A 316 -20.14 4.08 14.41
CA THR A 316 -19.27 3.96 15.59
C THR A 316 -18.88 2.49 15.78
N TYR A 317 -17.75 2.26 16.43
CA TYR A 317 -17.26 0.93 16.76
C TYR A 317 -16.96 0.84 18.26
N ASP A 318 -17.62 -0.10 18.94
CA ASP A 318 -17.38 -0.40 20.34
C ASP A 318 -16.21 -1.38 20.48
N ILE A 319 -15.10 -0.92 21.02
CA ILE A 319 -13.87 -1.71 21.14
C ILE A 319 -14.06 -2.94 22.05
N PRO A 320 -14.64 -2.82 23.27
CA PRO A 320 -14.78 -3.95 24.17
C PRO A 320 -15.63 -5.10 23.62
N SER A 321 -16.75 -4.81 22.96
CA SER A 321 -17.63 -5.82 22.38
C SER A 321 -17.30 -6.19 20.93
N SER A 322 -16.43 -5.40 20.27
CA SER A 322 -16.07 -5.56 18.85
C SER A 322 -17.27 -5.51 17.91
N THR A 323 -18.17 -4.55 18.14
CA THR A 323 -19.41 -4.39 17.36
C THR A 323 -19.52 -3.01 16.72
N PHE A 324 -20.17 -2.96 15.56
CA PHE A 324 -20.50 -1.71 14.88
C PHE A 324 -21.86 -1.17 15.33
N THR A 325 -22.05 0.13 15.25
CA THR A 325 -23.36 0.78 15.37
C THR A 325 -23.50 1.81 14.27
N ALA A 326 -24.65 1.82 13.60
CA ALA A 326 -24.94 2.78 12.54
C ALA A 326 -25.01 4.20 13.13
N ALA A 327 -24.26 5.12 12.53
CA ALA A 327 -24.28 6.55 12.88
C ALA A 327 -25.11 7.39 11.90
N SER A 328 -25.74 6.77 10.91
CA SER A 328 -26.73 7.36 10.00
C SER A 328 -27.78 6.31 9.64
N GLU A 329 -28.98 6.75 9.28
CA GLU A 329 -30.14 5.87 9.04
C GLU A 329 -29.88 4.82 7.95
N ASP A 330 -29.14 5.18 6.89
CA ASP A 330 -28.89 4.33 5.73
C ASP A 330 -27.57 3.52 5.83
N SER A 331 -26.96 3.39 7.02
CA SER A 331 -25.69 2.68 7.20
C SER A 331 -25.90 1.18 7.46
N PRO A 332 -25.62 0.28 6.50
CA PRO A 332 -25.83 -1.15 6.68
C PRO A 332 -24.80 -1.77 7.62
N LEU A 333 -25.24 -2.57 8.59
CA LEU A 333 -24.33 -3.23 9.53
C LEU A 333 -23.71 -4.50 8.94
N GLY A 334 -24.47 -5.28 8.16
CA GLY A 334 -24.02 -6.58 7.65
C GLY A 334 -22.72 -6.51 6.85
N ALA A 335 -22.51 -5.45 6.06
CA ALA A 335 -21.29 -5.25 5.29
C ALA A 335 -20.05 -4.99 6.17
N MET A 336 -20.22 -4.27 7.28
CA MET A 336 -19.13 -4.02 8.22
C MET A 336 -18.83 -5.25 9.08
N GLU A 337 -19.84 -6.07 9.37
CA GLU A 337 -19.72 -7.29 10.16
C GLU A 337 -19.32 -8.53 9.33
N TYR A 338 -19.34 -8.44 8.00
CA TYR A 338 -18.91 -9.51 7.11
C TYR A 338 -17.41 -9.79 7.25
N LYS A 339 -17.09 -11.00 7.72
CA LYS A 339 -15.73 -11.46 8.03
C LYS A 339 -14.99 -12.10 6.86
N GLY A 340 -15.68 -12.30 5.75
CA GLY A 340 -15.12 -12.94 4.57
C GLY A 340 -14.25 -12.02 3.73
N LYS A 341 -14.06 -12.43 2.47
CA LYS A 341 -13.19 -11.80 1.49
C LYS A 341 -14.02 -11.04 0.47
N TRP A 342 -13.67 -9.77 0.28
CA TRP A 342 -14.34 -8.84 -0.63
C TRP A 342 -13.85 -9.02 -2.08
N GLY A 343 -13.92 -10.24 -2.61
CA GLY A 343 -13.49 -10.53 -3.96
C GLY A 343 -13.31 -12.02 -4.23
N ASP A 344 -12.78 -12.33 -5.40
CA ASP A 344 -12.46 -13.68 -5.84
C ASP A 344 -11.41 -14.33 -4.92
N ALA A 345 -11.46 -15.67 -4.84
CA ALA A 345 -10.33 -16.44 -4.35
C ALA A 345 -9.19 -16.42 -5.38
N GLN A 346 -7.94 -16.59 -4.91
CA GLN A 346 -6.80 -16.76 -5.81
C GLN A 346 -7.11 -17.86 -6.84
N TYR A 347 -6.92 -17.53 -8.13
CA TYR A 347 -7.16 -18.48 -9.20
C TYR A 347 -6.16 -19.64 -9.18
N ALA A 348 -6.64 -20.82 -9.54
CA ALA A 348 -5.83 -22.02 -9.63
C ALA A 348 -4.68 -21.85 -10.64
N LYS A 349 -3.59 -22.59 -10.45
CA LYS A 349 -2.38 -22.50 -11.28
C LYS A 349 -2.66 -22.78 -12.77
N ASP A 350 -3.63 -23.63 -13.06
CA ASP A 350 -4.04 -24.03 -14.40
C ASP A 350 -5.16 -23.17 -15.00
N ASP A 351 -5.65 -22.16 -14.27
CA ASP A 351 -6.58 -21.18 -14.83
C ASP A 351 -5.86 -20.37 -15.92
N LYS A 352 -6.48 -20.26 -17.10
CA LYS A 352 -5.94 -19.51 -18.26
C LYS A 352 -5.66 -18.03 -17.98
N ARG A 353 -6.31 -17.47 -16.96
CA ARG A 353 -6.19 -16.05 -16.54
C ARG A 353 -5.03 -15.86 -15.56
N GLN A 354 -4.56 -16.95 -14.96
CA GLN A 354 -3.54 -16.94 -13.93
C GLN A 354 -2.14 -17.08 -14.54
N SER A 355 -1.18 -16.39 -13.94
CA SER A 355 0.24 -16.59 -14.21
C SER A 355 1.04 -16.47 -12.92
N GLU A 356 2.25 -17.01 -12.92
CA GLU A 356 3.15 -16.98 -11.78
C GLU A 356 4.53 -16.51 -12.23
N PHE A 357 5.16 -15.69 -11.39
CA PHE A 357 6.50 -15.18 -11.60
C PHE A 357 7.27 -15.17 -10.28
N PHE A 358 8.27 -16.05 -10.16
CA PHE A 358 9.11 -16.20 -8.96
C PHE A 358 8.35 -16.43 -7.65
N GLY A 359 7.27 -17.21 -7.70
CA GLY A 359 6.41 -17.57 -6.58
C GLY A 359 5.26 -16.58 -6.35
N PHE A 360 5.22 -15.47 -7.08
CA PHE A 360 4.17 -14.46 -6.98
C PHE A 360 3.12 -14.70 -8.07
N TRP A 361 1.85 -14.57 -7.71
CA TRP A 361 0.72 -14.82 -8.61
C TRP A 361 0.22 -13.52 -9.23
N LYS A 362 -0.31 -13.62 -10.45
CA LYS A 362 -1.01 -12.52 -11.09
C LYS A 362 -2.26 -12.14 -10.28
N PHE A 363 -3.20 -13.08 -10.14
CA PHE A 363 -4.40 -12.87 -9.33
C PHE A 363 -4.25 -13.49 -7.95
N VAL A 364 -4.46 -12.71 -6.90
CA VAL A 364 -4.50 -13.15 -5.50
C VAL A 364 -5.92 -13.03 -4.93
N GLY A 365 -6.14 -13.54 -3.73
CA GLY A 365 -7.46 -13.47 -3.09
C GLY A 365 -7.79 -12.05 -2.66
N GLY A 366 -9.06 -11.64 -2.83
CA GLY A 366 -9.55 -10.35 -2.34
C GLY A 366 -9.36 -10.17 -0.82
N PRO A 367 -9.28 -8.93 -0.32
CA PRO A 367 -8.97 -8.65 1.08
C PRO A 367 -10.16 -8.89 2.01
N THR A 368 -9.90 -8.93 3.31
CA THR A 368 -10.92 -8.77 4.35
C THR A 368 -11.43 -7.34 4.40
N GLY A 369 -12.65 -7.15 4.93
CA GLY A 369 -13.26 -5.84 5.09
C GLY A 369 -12.73 -5.03 6.29
N PRO A 370 -13.37 -3.90 6.61
CA PRO A 370 -12.96 -2.97 7.68
C PRO A 370 -12.79 -3.60 9.07
N TRP A 371 -13.53 -4.67 9.39
CA TRP A 371 -13.45 -5.35 10.69
C TRP A 371 -12.02 -5.85 11.03
N ASP A 372 -11.23 -6.21 10.02
CA ASP A 372 -9.89 -6.78 10.16
C ASP A 372 -8.78 -5.71 10.23
N LYS A 373 -9.15 -4.41 10.18
CA LYS A 373 -8.20 -3.29 10.16
C LYS A 373 -7.80 -2.79 11.56
N GLN A 374 -7.85 -3.68 12.56
CA GLN A 374 -7.50 -3.41 13.96
C GLN A 374 -8.14 -2.14 14.55
N LEU A 375 -9.46 -1.99 14.43
CA LEU A 375 -10.20 -0.77 14.80
C LEU A 375 -9.98 -0.32 16.26
N GLY A 376 -9.63 -1.26 17.16
CA GLY A 376 -9.30 -1.00 18.56
C GLY A 376 -7.81 -0.93 18.90
N ARG A 377 -6.91 -0.68 17.93
CA ARG A 377 -5.46 -0.68 18.17
C ARG A 377 -5.01 0.39 19.18
N SER A 378 -4.14 -0.01 20.11
CA SER A 378 -3.64 0.88 21.17
C SER A 378 -2.77 2.03 20.65
N LYS A 379 -2.07 1.83 19.54
CA LYS A 379 -1.16 2.81 18.92
C LYS A 379 -1.71 3.26 17.56
N VAL A 380 -1.17 4.37 17.04
CA VAL A 380 -1.46 4.81 15.66
C VAL A 380 -1.03 3.75 14.65
N CYS A 381 0.12 3.13 14.90
CA CYS A 381 0.61 1.99 14.15
C CYS A 381 -0.17 0.71 14.49
N PRO A 382 -0.42 -0.17 13.51
CA PRO A 382 -0.98 -1.50 13.78
C PRO A 382 -0.02 -2.35 14.63
N ASP A 383 -0.57 -3.30 15.38
CA ASP A 383 0.20 -4.30 16.12
C ASP A 383 0.37 -5.54 15.25
N ASN A 384 1.43 -5.57 14.45
CA ASN A 384 1.73 -6.65 13.50
C ASN A 384 3.20 -7.10 13.54
N GLY A 385 3.96 -6.66 14.56
CA GLY A 385 5.39 -6.98 14.71
C GLY A 385 6.33 -6.25 13.74
N ILE A 386 5.80 -5.44 12.81
CA ILE A 386 6.60 -4.57 11.96
C ILE A 386 6.85 -3.27 12.73
N LEU A 387 8.11 -2.83 12.79
CA LEU A 387 8.43 -1.55 13.38
C LEU A 387 7.67 -0.46 12.62
N CYS A 388 6.92 0.36 13.34
CA CYS A 388 6.26 1.53 12.79
C CYS A 388 6.49 2.72 13.72
N ILE A 389 6.89 3.83 13.12
CA ILE A 389 7.19 5.08 13.82
C ILE A 389 6.25 6.19 13.36
N ILE A 390 5.87 7.07 14.30
CA ILE A 390 5.17 8.31 13.98
C ILE A 390 6.21 9.33 13.55
N ARG A 391 6.25 9.63 12.25
CA ARG A 391 7.22 10.53 11.64
C ARG A 391 6.87 12.00 11.91
N ASP A 392 7.88 12.82 12.17
CA ASP A 392 7.76 14.26 12.45
C ASP A 392 8.17 15.16 11.25
N ARG A 393 8.39 14.54 10.09
CA ARG A 393 8.70 15.22 8.83
C ARG A 393 8.21 14.37 7.66
N LEU A 394 7.90 15.04 6.55
CA LEU A 394 7.67 14.37 5.29
C LEU A 394 9.00 13.99 4.63
N GLY A 395 9.04 12.79 4.09
CA GLY A 395 10.12 12.28 3.27
C GLY A 395 9.67 10.97 2.63
N PRO A 396 10.35 10.53 1.56
CA PRO A 396 10.54 9.10 1.38
C PRO A 396 11.22 8.54 2.62
#